data_AF-A0A2T0PXV7-F1
#
_entry.id   AF-A0A2T0PXV7-F1
#
_cell.length_a   1.000
_cell.length_b   1.000
_cell.length_c   1.000
_cell.angle_alpha   90.00
_cell.angle_beta   90.00
_cell.angle_gamma   90.00
#
_symmetry.space_group_name_H-M   'P 1'
#
loop_
_entity.id
_entity.type
_entity.pdbx_description
1 polymer ?
#
loop_
_entity_poly.entity_id
_entity_poly.type
_entity_poly.pdbx_seq_one_letter_code
_entity_poly.pdbx_strand_id
1 'polypeptide(L)'
;MPFDADSSPVSAQAVVAGLAPWPSRDDLARSLEPVGGEAGAAMGAATDRAEQRLLRLDRGSAGPTALRRGIAAEGLPLVRSALDRHRRGGPPLNPDETAWLGVALCCLRVRDDAWVRTTPGTADADAVLWVHVLRHVTEPYRAAPAALLAFCAWQSGDTVLASVALERALSADPGYSMARLLMAVVMADMPPSGWPAISPADLARDYGESPPAS
;
A
#
# COMPACT_ATOMS: atom_id res chain seq x y z
N MET A 1 19.39 -1.86 31.61
CA MET A 1 18.04 -1.27 31.71
C MET A 1 17.26 -1.77 30.51
N PRO A 2 16.19 -2.57 30.67
CA PRO A 2 15.35 -2.98 29.54
C PRO A 2 14.61 -1.74 29.02
N PHE A 3 14.58 -1.56 27.70
CA PHE A 3 13.84 -0.48 27.06
C PHE A 3 12.35 -0.83 27.02
N ASP A 4 11.50 0.05 27.55
CA ASP A 4 10.05 -0.17 27.68
C ASP A 4 9.33 0.34 26.42
N ALA A 5 9.15 -0.57 25.45
CA ALA A 5 8.62 -0.28 24.11
C ALA A 5 7.15 0.18 24.12
N ASP A 6 6.43 0.03 25.24
CA ASP A 6 5.01 0.34 25.35
C ASP A 6 4.72 1.82 25.67
N SER A 7 5.74 2.63 25.96
CA SER A 7 5.57 3.98 26.52
C SER A 7 5.87 5.15 25.56
N SER A 8 6.31 4.89 24.32
CA SER A 8 6.65 5.96 23.38
C SER A 8 6.01 5.76 21.99
N PRO A 9 5.16 6.70 21.52
CA PRO A 9 4.57 6.64 20.18
C PRO A 9 5.64 6.65 19.07
N VAL A 10 6.83 7.18 19.36
CA VAL A 10 7.99 7.16 18.46
C VAL A 10 8.59 5.76 18.33
N SER A 11 8.54 4.94 19.39
CA SER A 11 9.03 3.55 19.35
C SER A 11 8.07 2.63 18.61
N ALA A 12 6.76 2.78 18.80
CA ALA A 12 5.77 2.05 18.01
C ALA A 12 5.82 2.42 16.51
N GLN A 13 6.00 3.71 16.19
CA GLN A 13 6.22 4.14 14.80
C GLN A 13 7.55 3.65 14.24
N ALA A 14 8.63 3.63 15.02
CA ALA A 14 9.92 3.08 14.58
C ALA A 14 9.82 1.58 14.31
N VAL A 15 9.15 0.82 15.17
CA VAL A 15 8.93 -0.63 15.00
C VAL A 15 8.01 -0.91 13.79
N VAL A 16 6.95 -0.11 13.60
CA VAL A 16 6.10 -0.15 12.39
C VAL A 16 6.84 0.27 11.12
N ALA A 17 7.79 1.18 11.23
CA ALA A 17 8.66 1.64 10.14
C ALA A 17 9.84 0.71 9.84
N GLY A 18 9.94 -0.45 10.53
CA GLY A 18 11.09 -1.35 10.39
C GLY A 18 12.40 -0.79 10.99
N LEU A 19 12.36 0.35 11.66
CA LEU A 19 13.50 1.02 12.29
C LEU A 19 13.87 0.42 13.66
N ALA A 20 13.08 -0.53 14.17
CA ALA A 20 13.41 -1.32 15.35
C ALA A 20 12.94 -2.78 15.18
N PRO A 21 13.74 -3.77 15.60
CA PRO A 21 13.42 -5.18 15.38
C PRO A 21 12.20 -5.59 16.20
N TRP A 22 11.26 -6.27 15.55
CA TRP A 22 10.14 -6.92 16.23
C TRP A 22 10.67 -8.08 17.09
N PRO A 23 10.17 -8.27 18.33
CA PRO A 23 10.64 -9.34 19.21
C PRO A 23 10.35 -10.74 18.65
N SER A 24 9.31 -10.88 17.83
CA SER A 24 9.00 -12.10 17.09
C SER A 24 8.26 -11.81 15.77
N ARG A 25 8.25 -12.80 14.87
CA ARG A 25 7.44 -12.78 13.65
C ARG A 25 5.93 -12.68 13.95
N ASP A 26 5.48 -13.27 15.05
CA ASP A 26 4.07 -13.21 15.46
C ASP A 26 3.69 -11.82 15.95
N ASP A 27 4.60 -11.11 16.62
CA ASP A 27 4.39 -9.71 17.04
C ASP A 27 4.27 -8.80 15.83
N LEU A 28 5.14 -9.02 14.83
CA LEU A 28 5.05 -8.32 13.56
C LEU A 28 3.74 -8.61 12.84
N ALA A 29 3.32 -9.87 12.77
CA ALA A 29 2.03 -10.25 12.19
C ALA A 29 0.87 -9.54 12.90
N ARG A 30 0.84 -9.55 14.24
CA ARG A 30 -0.17 -8.84 15.02
C ARG A 30 -0.20 -7.34 14.74
N SER A 31 0.95 -6.72 14.46
CA SER A 31 1.01 -5.30 14.11
C SER A 31 0.29 -4.93 12.83
N LEU A 32 0.12 -5.89 11.91
CA LEU A 32 -0.55 -5.71 10.62
C LEU A 32 -2.03 -6.12 10.65
N GLU A 33 -2.56 -6.48 11.82
CA GLU A 33 -3.98 -6.79 11.98
C GLU A 33 -4.86 -5.56 11.71
N PRO A 34 -6.08 -5.76 11.17
CA PRO A 34 -7.05 -4.69 10.98
C PRO A 34 -7.31 -3.92 12.28
N VAL A 35 -7.54 -2.61 12.16
CA VAL A 35 -7.98 -1.80 13.29
C VAL A 35 -9.43 -2.17 13.67
N GLY A 36 -9.65 -2.39 14.97
CA GLY A 36 -10.98 -2.62 15.54
C GLY A 36 -11.62 -1.37 16.15
N GLY A 37 -12.70 -1.58 16.91
CA GLY A 37 -13.34 -0.53 17.71
C GLY A 37 -13.92 0.61 16.87
N GLU A 38 -13.88 1.83 17.42
CA GLU A 38 -14.39 3.05 16.77
C GLU A 38 -13.68 3.36 15.44
N ALA A 39 -12.37 3.13 15.38
CA ALA A 39 -11.59 3.31 14.15
C ALA A 39 -12.05 2.34 13.05
N GLY A 40 -12.27 1.07 13.39
CA GLY A 40 -12.82 0.07 12.46
C GLY A 40 -14.23 0.44 11.98
N ALA A 41 -15.10 0.91 12.87
CA ALA A 41 -16.44 1.37 12.50
C ALA A 41 -16.40 2.60 11.58
N ALA A 42 -15.52 3.56 11.85
CA ALA A 42 -15.30 4.72 10.99
C ALA A 42 -14.78 4.32 9.59
N MET A 43 -13.88 3.34 9.52
CA MET A 43 -13.40 2.78 8.25
C MET A 43 -14.50 2.04 7.48
N GLY A 44 -15.40 1.32 8.16
CA GLY A 44 -16.58 0.73 7.53
C GLY A 44 -17.43 1.79 6.83
N ALA A 45 -17.81 2.85 7.55
CA ALA A 45 -18.60 3.94 7.00
C ALA A 45 -17.87 4.70 5.86
N ALA A 46 -16.55 4.84 5.93
CA ALA A 46 -15.74 5.42 4.86
C ALA A 46 -15.67 4.52 3.62
N THR A 47 -15.61 3.19 3.82
CA THR A 47 -15.67 2.20 2.74
C THR A 47 -16.99 2.29 2.00
N ASP A 48 -18.11 2.35 2.71
CA ASP A 48 -19.44 2.51 2.09
C ASP A 48 -19.49 3.76 1.18
N ARG A 49 -18.90 4.87 1.63
CA ARG A 49 -18.83 6.11 0.83
C ARG A 49 -17.90 5.96 -0.38
N ALA A 50 -16.79 5.26 -0.24
CA ALA A 50 -15.86 4.97 -1.33
C ALA A 50 -16.49 4.06 -2.40
N GLU A 51 -17.25 3.05 -1.99
CA GLU A 51 -18.01 2.18 -2.90
C GLU A 51 -19.13 2.94 -3.61
N GLN A 52 -19.88 3.79 -2.89
CA GLN A 52 -20.87 4.68 -3.50
C GLN A 52 -20.25 5.65 -4.51
N ARG A 53 -19.01 6.10 -4.26
CA ARG A 53 -18.24 6.90 -5.22
C ARG A 53 -17.90 6.09 -6.47
N LEU A 54 -17.41 4.86 -6.32
CA LEU A 54 -17.14 3.95 -7.43
C LEU A 54 -18.40 3.70 -8.28
N LEU A 55 -19.54 3.42 -7.65
CA LEU A 55 -20.81 3.21 -8.34
C LEU A 55 -21.27 4.45 -9.13
N ARG A 56 -21.00 5.66 -8.61
CA ARG A 56 -21.30 6.91 -9.33
C ARG A 56 -20.40 7.08 -10.55
N LEU A 57 -19.11 6.77 -10.44
CA LEU A 57 -18.20 6.79 -11.58
C LEU A 57 -18.61 5.77 -12.65
N ASP A 58 -19.01 4.56 -12.24
CA ASP A 58 -19.45 3.50 -13.16
C ASP A 58 -20.68 3.93 -13.96
N ARG A 59 -21.72 4.42 -13.29
CA ARG A 59 -22.95 4.94 -13.95
C ARG A 59 -22.67 6.09 -14.92
N GLY A 60 -21.67 6.92 -14.64
CA GLY A 60 -21.26 8.03 -15.50
C GLY A 60 -20.29 7.61 -16.61
N SER A 61 -19.82 6.37 -16.62
CA SER A 61 -18.79 5.89 -17.54
C SER A 61 -19.40 5.32 -18.83
N ALA A 62 -18.73 5.57 -19.95
CA ALA A 62 -19.03 4.91 -21.23
C ALA A 62 -18.37 3.52 -21.31
N GLY A 63 -18.54 2.70 -20.27
CA GLY A 63 -18.02 1.33 -20.18
C GLY A 63 -16.69 1.19 -19.42
N PRO A 64 -16.16 -0.05 -19.31
CA PRO A 64 -15.08 -0.40 -18.36
C PRO A 64 -13.80 0.40 -18.53
N THR A 65 -13.42 0.76 -19.76
CA THR A 65 -12.22 1.56 -20.02
C THR A 65 -12.39 3.00 -19.55
N ALA A 66 -13.58 3.58 -19.70
CA ALA A 66 -13.88 4.91 -19.18
C ALA A 66 -13.93 4.93 -17.65
N LEU A 67 -14.49 3.88 -17.03
CA LEU A 67 -14.48 3.71 -15.58
C LEU A 67 -13.04 3.66 -15.02
N ARG A 68 -12.18 2.82 -15.61
CA ARG A 68 -10.77 2.73 -15.19
C ARG A 68 -10.04 4.06 -15.26
N ARG A 69 -10.28 4.85 -16.32
CA ARG A 69 -9.76 6.22 -16.43
C ARG A 69 -10.31 7.15 -15.36
N GLY A 70 -11.61 7.07 -15.04
CA GLY A 70 -12.21 7.84 -13.96
C GLY A 70 -11.58 7.52 -12.60
N ILE A 71 -11.40 6.23 -12.30
CA ILE A 71 -10.71 5.79 -11.07
C ILE A 71 -9.26 6.29 -11.07
N ALA A 72 -8.53 6.15 -12.19
CA ALA A 72 -7.14 6.60 -12.29
C ALA A 72 -7.00 8.13 -12.13
N ALA A 73 -7.91 8.90 -12.71
CA ALA A 73 -7.92 10.35 -12.61
C ALA A 73 -8.01 10.85 -11.15
N GLU A 74 -8.71 10.10 -10.29
CA GLU A 74 -8.83 10.41 -8.87
C GLU A 74 -7.77 9.72 -8.00
N GLY A 75 -7.37 8.50 -8.37
CA GLY A 75 -6.44 7.66 -7.62
C GLY A 75 -4.98 8.07 -7.76
N LEU A 76 -4.52 8.44 -8.96
CA LEU A 76 -3.12 8.82 -9.20
C LEU A 76 -2.68 10.06 -8.41
N PRO A 77 -3.48 11.16 -8.33
CA PRO A 77 -3.15 12.29 -7.47
C PRO A 77 -3.13 11.92 -5.99
N LEU A 78 -4.03 11.02 -5.55
CA LEU A 78 -4.10 10.57 -4.16
C LEU A 78 -2.87 9.75 -3.77
N VAL A 79 -2.44 8.79 -4.60
CA VAL A 79 -1.20 8.02 -4.39
C VAL A 79 -0.01 8.97 -4.22
N ARG A 80 0.15 9.92 -5.14
CA ARG A 80 1.24 10.91 -5.10
C ARG A 80 1.19 11.75 -3.84
N SER A 81 0.02 12.31 -3.52
CA SER A 81 -0.17 13.14 -2.33
C SER A 81 0.09 12.35 -1.05
N ALA A 82 -0.34 11.10 -0.96
CA ALA A 82 -0.14 10.23 0.19
C ALA A 82 1.36 9.94 0.42
N LEU A 83 2.09 9.52 -0.62
CA LEU A 83 3.53 9.26 -0.55
C LEU A 83 4.29 10.53 -0.16
N ASP A 84 4.03 11.66 -0.84
CA ASP A 84 4.73 12.92 -0.57
C ASP A 84 4.42 13.47 0.83
N ARG A 85 3.16 13.37 1.28
CA ARG A 85 2.74 13.75 2.62
C ARG A 85 3.48 12.91 3.66
N HIS A 86 3.52 11.60 3.45
CA HIS A 86 4.13 10.67 4.38
C HIS A 86 5.65 10.84 4.48
N ARG A 87 6.34 10.94 3.34
CA ARG A 87 7.80 11.18 3.26
C ARG A 87 8.24 12.49 3.94
N ARG A 88 7.34 13.48 4.02
CA ARG A 88 7.57 14.76 4.74
C ARG A 88 7.18 14.73 6.22
N GLY A 89 6.79 13.56 6.76
CA GLY A 89 6.31 13.44 8.15
C GLY A 89 4.96 14.11 8.38
N GLY A 90 4.15 14.27 7.34
CA GLY A 90 2.80 14.80 7.45
C GLY A 90 1.83 13.84 8.18
N PRO A 91 0.63 14.32 8.52
CA PRO A 91 -0.36 13.49 9.21
C PRO A 91 -0.79 12.29 8.34
N PRO A 92 -1.25 11.19 8.96
CA PRO A 92 -1.77 10.04 8.24
C PRO A 92 -2.99 10.41 7.39
N LEU A 93 -3.32 9.53 6.43
CA LEU A 93 -4.54 9.67 5.64
C LEU A 93 -5.77 9.57 6.55
N ASN A 94 -6.76 10.41 6.30
CA ASN A 94 -8.04 10.29 6.98
C ASN A 94 -8.83 9.04 6.49
N PRO A 95 -9.93 8.65 7.16
CA PRO A 95 -10.68 7.45 6.79
C PRO A 95 -11.19 7.45 5.34
N ASP A 96 -11.70 8.58 4.84
CA ASP A 96 -12.22 8.70 3.47
C ASP A 96 -11.11 8.62 2.41
N GLU A 97 -9.96 9.26 2.67
CA GLU A 97 -8.76 9.13 1.82
C GLU A 97 -8.27 7.68 1.80
N THR A 98 -8.21 7.02 2.96
CA THR A 98 -7.72 5.64 3.10
C THR A 98 -8.65 4.64 2.40
N ALA A 99 -9.97 4.78 2.59
CA ALA A 99 -10.96 3.93 1.96
C ALA A 99 -10.95 4.10 0.44
N TRP A 100 -10.92 5.34 -0.06
CA TRP A 100 -10.84 5.58 -1.50
C TRP A 100 -9.54 5.08 -2.10
N LEU A 101 -8.41 5.22 -1.41
CA LEU A 101 -7.13 4.65 -1.86
C LEU A 101 -7.21 3.12 -1.99
N GLY A 102 -7.81 2.43 -1.01
CA GLY A 102 -8.04 0.99 -1.07
C GLY A 102 -8.83 0.55 -2.30
N VAL A 103 -9.95 1.24 -2.59
CA VAL A 103 -10.77 1.00 -3.79
C VAL A 103 -10.00 1.31 -5.08
N ALA A 104 -9.30 2.44 -5.13
CA ALA A 104 -8.58 2.88 -6.32
C ALA A 104 -7.44 1.93 -6.71
N LEU A 105 -6.79 1.30 -5.74
CA LEU A 105 -5.73 0.30 -5.96
C LEU A 105 -6.23 -0.98 -6.64
N CYS A 106 -7.54 -1.24 -6.71
CA CYS A 106 -8.08 -2.29 -7.57
C CYS A 106 -7.91 -1.99 -9.07
N CYS A 107 -7.68 -0.72 -9.44
CA CYS A 107 -7.28 -0.34 -10.78
C CYS A 107 -5.76 -0.53 -10.93
N LEU A 108 -5.33 -1.48 -11.77
CA LEU A 108 -3.90 -1.82 -11.96
C LEU A 108 -3.05 -0.59 -12.26
N ARG A 109 -3.56 0.37 -13.06
CA ARG A 109 -2.85 1.62 -13.36
C ARG A 109 -2.46 2.42 -12.11
N VAL A 110 -3.35 2.48 -11.11
CA VAL A 110 -3.13 3.21 -9.86
C VAL A 110 -2.17 2.44 -8.96
N ARG A 111 -2.34 1.12 -8.85
CA ARG A 111 -1.43 0.25 -8.12
C ARG A 111 -0.02 0.29 -8.69
N ASP A 112 0.11 0.20 -10.00
CA ASP A 112 1.41 0.17 -10.68
C ASP A 112 2.09 1.54 -10.56
N ASP A 113 1.33 2.65 -10.54
CA ASP A 113 1.87 3.98 -10.21
C ASP A 113 2.46 4.04 -8.80
N ALA A 114 1.76 3.46 -7.82
CA ALA A 114 2.26 3.36 -6.45
C ALA A 114 3.54 2.51 -6.39
N TRP A 115 3.57 1.38 -7.11
CA TRP A 115 4.72 0.49 -7.19
C TRP A 115 5.95 1.20 -7.76
N VAL A 116 5.86 1.79 -8.95
CA VAL A 116 7.02 2.41 -9.63
C VAL A 116 7.55 3.68 -8.93
N ARG A 117 6.77 4.27 -8.01
CA ARG A 117 7.21 5.41 -7.18
C ARG A 117 8.01 5.01 -5.95
N THR A 118 7.97 3.75 -5.56
CA THR A 118 8.77 3.24 -4.45
C THR A 118 10.17 2.90 -4.95
N THR A 119 11.14 3.63 -4.41
CA THR A 119 12.57 3.45 -4.72
C THR A 119 13.30 2.91 -3.50
N PRO A 120 14.51 2.34 -3.65
CA PRO A 120 15.31 1.91 -2.51
C PRO A 120 15.53 3.01 -1.46
N GLY A 121 15.65 4.27 -1.89
CA GLY A 121 15.83 5.41 -0.99
C GLY A 121 14.56 5.90 -0.28
N THR A 122 13.38 5.42 -0.66
CA THR A 122 12.09 5.80 -0.06
C THR A 122 11.33 4.63 0.55
N ALA A 123 11.83 3.40 0.42
CA ALA A 123 11.13 2.17 0.75
C ALA A 123 10.68 2.12 2.22
N ASP A 124 11.53 2.52 3.17
CA ASP A 124 11.17 2.54 4.60
C ASP A 124 10.01 3.51 4.90
N ALA A 125 10.06 4.72 4.31
CA ALA A 125 8.98 5.68 4.48
C ALA A 125 7.69 5.19 3.81
N ASP A 126 7.79 4.64 2.60
CA ASP A 126 6.62 4.12 1.88
C ASP A 126 6.01 2.92 2.63
N ALA A 127 6.81 2.07 3.27
CA ALA A 127 6.35 0.95 4.08
C ALA A 127 5.41 1.40 5.21
N VAL A 128 5.72 2.49 5.91
CA VAL A 128 4.87 3.02 6.99
C VAL A 128 3.49 3.45 6.45
N LEU A 129 3.44 4.10 5.28
CA LEU A 129 2.17 4.40 4.61
C LEU A 129 1.39 3.12 4.32
N TRP A 130 2.04 2.10 3.76
CA TRP A 130 1.35 0.85 3.40
C TRP A 130 0.92 0.05 4.62
N VAL A 131 1.65 0.10 5.75
CA VAL A 131 1.16 -0.45 7.02
C VAL A 131 -0.10 0.29 7.47
N HIS A 132 -0.11 1.63 7.44
CA HIS A 132 -1.31 2.41 7.79
C HIS A 132 -2.49 2.00 6.92
N VAL A 133 -2.33 2.00 5.59
CA VAL A 133 -3.40 1.64 4.66
C VAL A 133 -3.87 0.20 4.89
N LEU A 134 -2.95 -0.78 4.94
CA LEU A 134 -3.28 -2.19 5.16
C LEU A 134 -4.09 -2.43 6.44
N ARG A 135 -3.75 -1.74 7.53
CA ARG A 135 -4.46 -1.90 8.80
C ARG A 135 -5.86 -1.29 8.79
N HIS A 136 -6.11 -0.31 7.94
CA HIS A 136 -7.38 0.43 7.95
C HIS A 136 -8.34 0.02 6.84
N VAL A 137 -7.84 -0.41 5.69
CA VAL A 137 -8.72 -0.88 4.61
C VAL A 137 -9.44 -2.17 5.02
N THR A 138 -10.72 -2.22 4.69
CA THR A 138 -11.62 -3.36 4.87
C THR A 138 -11.49 -4.33 3.71
N GLU A 139 -11.97 -5.57 3.88
CA GLU A 139 -12.12 -6.46 2.74
C GLU A 139 -13.14 -5.90 1.73
N PRO A 140 -12.94 -6.11 0.41
CA PRO A 140 -11.90 -6.91 -0.24
C PRO A 140 -10.60 -6.14 -0.58
N TYR A 141 -10.37 -4.96 -0.02
CA TYR A 141 -9.35 -4.01 -0.48
C TYR A 141 -7.94 -4.21 0.10
N ARG A 142 -7.70 -5.32 0.79
CA ARG A 142 -6.47 -5.56 1.57
C ARG A 142 -5.28 -6.06 0.76
N ALA A 143 -5.51 -6.81 -0.32
CA ALA A 143 -4.44 -7.50 -1.05
C ALA A 143 -3.40 -6.54 -1.67
N ALA A 144 -3.87 -5.44 -2.26
CA ALA A 144 -3.00 -4.45 -2.91
C ALA A 144 -2.03 -3.74 -1.95
N PRO A 145 -2.48 -3.11 -0.85
CA PRO A 145 -1.55 -2.48 0.09
C PRO A 145 -0.63 -3.48 0.80
N ALA A 146 -1.08 -4.72 1.04
CA ALA A 146 -0.22 -5.77 1.57
C ALA A 146 0.92 -6.13 0.59
N ALA A 147 0.63 -6.26 -0.70
CA ALA A 147 1.66 -6.51 -1.70
C ALA A 147 2.63 -5.32 -1.87
N LEU A 148 2.13 -4.08 -1.82
CA LEU A 148 2.97 -2.88 -1.85
C LEU A 148 3.88 -2.77 -0.62
N LEU A 149 3.37 -3.09 0.56
CA LEU A 149 4.17 -3.21 1.79
C LEU A 149 5.28 -4.26 1.62
N ALA A 150 4.94 -5.45 1.09
CA ALA A 150 5.91 -6.50 0.84
C ALA A 150 7.04 -6.05 -0.11
N PHE A 151 6.70 -5.30 -1.17
CA PHE A 151 7.69 -4.74 -2.09
C PHE A 151 8.61 -3.73 -1.39
N CYS A 152 8.06 -2.84 -0.54
CA CYS A 152 8.87 -1.90 0.23
C CYS A 152 9.83 -2.63 1.18
N ALA A 153 9.32 -3.59 1.94
CA ALA A 153 10.12 -4.37 2.88
C ALA A 153 11.24 -5.15 2.17
N TRP A 154 10.95 -5.77 1.03
CA TRP A 154 11.95 -6.45 0.21
C TRP A 154 13.03 -5.49 -0.31
N GLN A 155 12.65 -4.30 -0.78
CA GLN A 155 13.60 -3.26 -1.21
C GLN A 155 14.54 -2.81 -0.08
N SER A 156 14.03 -2.73 1.15
CA SER A 156 14.81 -2.38 2.35
C SER A 156 15.60 -3.55 2.94
N GLY A 157 15.43 -4.77 2.43
CA GLY A 157 16.07 -5.98 2.97
C GLY A 157 15.38 -6.58 4.20
N ASP A 158 14.20 -6.10 4.60
CA ASP A 158 13.39 -6.69 5.66
C ASP A 158 12.59 -7.89 5.11
N THR A 159 13.26 -9.03 5.04
CA THR A 159 12.70 -10.28 4.52
C THR A 159 11.57 -10.85 5.38
N VAL A 160 11.56 -10.55 6.69
CA VAL A 160 10.53 -11.02 7.62
C VAL A 160 9.24 -10.24 7.38
N LEU A 161 9.31 -8.90 7.32
CA LEU A 161 8.17 -8.07 6.98
C LEU A 161 7.66 -8.35 5.58
N ALA A 162 8.56 -8.54 4.60
CA ALA A 162 8.16 -8.91 3.24
C ALA A 162 7.33 -10.21 3.25
N SER A 163 7.81 -11.24 3.93
CA SER A 163 7.12 -12.54 4.01
C SER A 163 5.76 -12.43 4.70
N VAL A 164 5.69 -11.77 5.86
CA VAL A 164 4.42 -11.58 6.59
C VAL A 164 3.43 -10.76 5.75
N ALA A 165 3.88 -9.70 5.09
CA ALA A 165 3.02 -8.89 4.22
C ALA A 165 2.49 -9.68 3.01
N LEU A 166 3.31 -10.55 2.40
CA LEU A 166 2.86 -11.45 1.33
C LEU A 166 1.81 -12.45 1.82
N GLU A 167 1.98 -13.01 3.02
CA GLU A 167 0.97 -13.88 3.63
C GLU A 167 -0.36 -13.14 3.84
N ARG A 168 -0.33 -11.87 4.26
CA ARG A 168 -1.54 -11.03 4.34
C ARG A 168 -2.19 -10.82 2.98
N ALA A 169 -1.38 -10.52 1.95
CA ALA A 169 -1.89 -10.31 0.60
C ALA A 169 -2.58 -11.57 0.06
N LEU A 170 -1.94 -12.73 0.21
CA LEU A 170 -2.45 -14.02 -0.28
C LEU A 170 -3.58 -14.60 0.59
N SER A 171 -3.67 -14.22 1.86
CA SER A 171 -4.82 -14.56 2.70
C SER A 171 -6.08 -13.77 2.29
N ALA A 172 -5.90 -12.49 1.91
CA ALA A 172 -6.99 -11.67 1.39
C ALA A 172 -7.43 -12.10 -0.02
N ASP A 173 -6.46 -12.41 -0.90
CA ASP A 173 -6.71 -12.95 -2.24
C ASP A 173 -5.59 -13.93 -2.66
N PRO A 174 -5.85 -15.26 -2.62
CA PRO A 174 -4.87 -16.28 -3.03
C PRO A 174 -4.42 -16.17 -4.50
N GLY A 175 -5.21 -15.49 -5.33
CA GLY A 175 -4.94 -15.23 -6.74
C GLY A 175 -4.20 -13.92 -7.01
N TYR A 176 -3.88 -13.11 -5.99
CA TYR A 176 -3.36 -11.77 -6.18
C TYR A 176 -2.01 -11.78 -6.91
N SER A 177 -2.02 -11.37 -8.18
CA SER A 177 -0.92 -11.60 -9.12
C SER A 177 0.39 -10.96 -8.67
N MET A 178 0.35 -9.74 -8.15
CA MET A 178 1.53 -9.03 -7.65
C MET A 178 2.16 -9.75 -6.45
N ALA A 179 1.35 -10.24 -5.50
CA ALA A 179 1.87 -10.98 -4.35
C ALA A 179 2.53 -12.30 -4.78
N ARG A 180 1.95 -13.02 -5.75
CA ARG A 180 2.54 -14.24 -6.31
C ARG A 180 3.87 -13.97 -7.01
N LEU A 181 3.95 -12.87 -7.77
CA LEU A 181 5.19 -12.44 -8.43
C LEU A 181 6.28 -12.11 -7.40
N LEU A 182 5.96 -11.31 -6.38
CA LEU A 182 6.89 -10.95 -5.32
C LEU A 182 7.32 -12.17 -4.48
N MET A 183 6.43 -13.12 -4.23
CA MET A 183 6.79 -14.38 -3.58
C MET A 183 7.83 -15.16 -4.38
N ALA A 184 7.66 -15.26 -5.71
CA ALA A 184 8.64 -15.92 -6.58
C ALA A 184 10.00 -15.21 -6.56
N VAL A 185 10.00 -13.87 -6.52
CA VAL A 185 11.20 -13.03 -6.41
C VAL A 185 11.94 -13.28 -5.09
N VAL A 186 11.22 -13.29 -3.98
CA VAL A 186 11.78 -13.56 -2.64
C VAL A 186 12.32 -14.99 -2.55
N MET A 187 11.57 -15.97 -3.05
CA MET A 187 12.00 -17.38 -3.06
C MET A 187 13.23 -17.64 -3.95
N ALA A 188 13.44 -16.82 -4.97
CA ALA A 188 14.61 -16.88 -5.84
C ALA A 188 15.85 -16.18 -5.27
N ASP A 189 15.77 -15.63 -4.04
CA ASP A 189 16.83 -14.85 -3.39
C ASP A 189 17.35 -13.70 -4.28
N MET A 190 16.46 -13.13 -5.08
CA MET A 190 16.83 -12.04 -5.98
C MET A 190 17.04 -10.77 -5.16
N PRO A 191 18.19 -10.08 -5.30
CA PRO A 191 18.44 -8.84 -4.61
C PRO A 191 17.64 -7.68 -5.25
N PRO A 192 17.29 -6.63 -4.48
CA PRO A 192 16.63 -5.43 -5.01
C PRO A 192 17.36 -4.77 -6.19
N SER A 193 18.69 -4.86 -6.23
CA SER A 193 19.50 -4.35 -7.35
C SER A 193 19.25 -5.05 -8.68
N GLY A 194 18.65 -6.26 -8.65
CA GLY A 194 18.21 -6.98 -9.85
C GLY A 194 16.83 -6.54 -10.35
N TRP A 195 16.10 -5.69 -9.61
CA TRP A 195 14.81 -5.18 -10.05
C TRP A 195 14.99 -4.13 -11.16
N PRO A 196 14.31 -4.27 -12.31
CA PRO A 196 14.39 -3.26 -13.36
C PRO A 196 13.78 -1.94 -12.88
N ALA A 197 14.51 -0.84 -13.08
CA ALA A 197 14.00 0.50 -12.81
C ALA A 197 13.00 0.88 -13.92
N ILE A 198 11.71 0.89 -13.58
CA ILE A 198 10.63 1.43 -14.43
C ILE A 198 10.23 2.76 -13.81
N SER A 199 10.28 3.85 -14.58
CA SER A 199 9.86 5.17 -14.08
C SER A 199 8.34 5.36 -14.22
N PRO A 200 7.71 6.26 -13.43
CA PRO A 200 6.32 6.65 -13.64
C PRO A 200 6.03 7.18 -15.05
N ALA A 201 7.03 7.77 -15.72
CA ALA A 201 6.91 8.25 -17.08
C ALA A 201 6.92 7.11 -18.12
N ASP A 202 7.70 6.05 -17.88
CA ASP A 202 7.69 4.84 -18.71
C ASP A 202 6.35 4.12 -18.59
N LEU A 203 5.87 3.97 -17.35
CA LEU A 203 4.56 3.38 -17.09
C LEU A 203 3.42 4.18 -17.75
N ALA A 204 3.44 5.52 -17.66
CA ALA A 204 2.43 6.35 -18.31
C ALA A 204 2.42 6.14 -19.84
N ARG A 205 3.60 6.00 -20.47
CA ARG A 205 3.70 5.69 -21.90
C ARG A 205 3.11 4.32 -22.24
N ASP A 206 3.32 3.30 -21.42
CA ASP A 206 2.75 1.96 -21.62
C ASP A 206 1.21 1.96 -21.55
N TYR A 207 0.63 2.86 -20.75
CA TYR A 207 -0.81 3.08 -20.70
C TYR A 207 -1.36 4.05 -21.77
N GLY A 208 -0.49 4.59 -22.63
CA GLY A 208 -0.88 5.55 -23.68
C GLY A 208 -1.21 6.94 -23.15
N GLU A 209 -0.67 7.32 -21.99
CA GLU A 209 -0.89 8.59 -21.31
C GLU A 209 0.30 9.54 -21.51
N SER A 210 0.05 10.85 -21.42
CA SER A 210 1.13 11.83 -21.30
C SER A 210 1.84 11.65 -19.95
N PRO A 211 3.18 11.70 -19.91
CA PRO A 211 3.93 11.52 -18.67
C PRO A 211 3.54 12.60 -17.64
N PRO A 212 3.53 12.26 -16.34
CA PRO A 212 3.25 13.23 -15.30
C PRO A 212 4.32 14.33 -15.29
N ALA A 213 3.92 15.58 -15.02
CA ALA A 213 4.87 16.66 -14.77
C ALA A 213 5.74 16.31 -13.54
N SER A 214 7.06 16.50 -13.70
CA SER A 214 8.11 16.24 -12.70
C SER A 214 7.94 17.04 -11.42
#